data_AF-A0A7Z0UXZ9-F1
#
_entry.id   AF-A0A7Z0UXZ9-F1
#
_cell.length_a   1.000
_cell.length_b   1.000
_cell.length_c   1.000
_cell.angle_alpha   90.00
_cell.angle_beta   90.00
_cell.angle_gamma   90.00
#
_symmetry.space_group_name_H-M   'P 1'
#
loop_
_entity.id
_entity.type
_entity.pdbx_description
1 polymer ?
#
loop_
_entity_poly.entity_id
_entity_poly.type
_entity_poly.pdbx_seq_one_letter_code
_entity_poly.pdbx_strand_id
1 'polypeptide(L)' 'MTVDDLKEFFQVIYDSELTSKLGVSKGTISNWRAQGIPSEKQAMLQVQTEGRLQAKVPPLGSQT' A
#
# COMPACT_ATOMS: atom_id res chain seq x y z
N MET A 1 -5.53 1.75 2.14
CA MET A 1 -4.11 2.04 2.41
C MET A 1 -3.57 3.09 1.43
N THR A 2 -2.65 3.93 1.88
CA THR A 2 -1.92 4.95 1.12
C THR A 2 -0.41 4.68 1.14
N VAL A 3 0.37 5.44 0.38
CA VAL A 3 1.84 5.35 0.44
C VAL A 3 2.37 5.77 1.81
N ASP A 4 1.75 6.75 2.49
CA ASP A 4 2.14 7.15 3.84
C ASP A 4 1.87 6.04 4.86
N ASP A 5 0.74 5.33 4.76
CA ASP A 5 0.44 4.18 5.63
C ASP A 5 1.55 3.10 5.49
N LEU A 6 2.08 2.90 4.28
CA LEU A 6 3.21 2.00 4.05
C LEU A 6 4.48 2.52 4.72
N LYS A 7 4.74 3.84 4.68
CA LYS A 7 5.91 4.44 5.33
C LYS A 7 5.87 4.28 6.84
N GLU A 8 4.71 4.53 7.43
CA GLU A 8 4.50 4.34 8.87
C GLU A 8 4.70 2.88 9.27
N PHE A 9 4.15 1.94 8.49
CA PHE A 9 4.29 0.52 8.78
C PHE A 9 5.73 0.00 8.64
N PHE A 10 6.42 0.37 7.57
CA PHE A 10 7.81 -0.04 7.34
C PHE A 10 8.82 0.81 8.13
N GLN A 11 8.34 1.81 8.88
CA GLN A 11 9.13 2.77 9.66
C GLN A 11 10.20 3.46 8.82
N VAL A 12 9.84 3.88 7.62
CA VAL A 12 10.74 4.54 6.67
C VAL A 12 10.37 6.01 6.51
N ILE A 13 11.39 6.84 6.32
CA ILE A 13 11.20 8.30 6.19
C ILE A 13 11.03 8.66 4.72
N TYR A 14 11.71 7.94 3.82
CA TYR A 14 11.76 8.29 2.40
C TYR A 14 11.07 7.24 1.52
N ASP A 15 10.40 7.73 0.48
CA ASP A 15 9.72 6.90 -0.53
C ASP A 15 10.72 6.00 -1.28
N SER A 16 12.00 6.39 -1.33
CA SER A 16 13.09 5.56 -1.86
C SER A 16 13.45 4.37 -0.99
N GLU A 17 13.10 4.36 0.29
CA GLU A 17 13.34 3.19 1.15
C GLU A 17 12.24 2.15 0.95
N LEU A 18 11.02 2.59 0.61
CA LEU A 18 9.92 1.69 0.23
C LEU A 18 10.27 0.83 -0.98
N THR A 19 11.10 1.32 -1.91
CA THR A 19 11.48 0.53 -3.09
C THR A 19 12.20 -0.76 -2.73
N SER A 20 13.08 -0.69 -1.72
CA SER A 20 13.82 -1.87 -1.24
C SER A 20 12.96 -2.80 -0.41
N LYS A 21 12.00 -2.26 0.36
CA LYS A 21 11.08 -3.06 1.18
C LYS A 21 10.03 -3.80 0.35
N LEU A 22 9.54 -3.15 -0.70
CA LEU A 22 8.44 -3.65 -1.53
C LEU A 22 8.90 -4.28 -2.85
N GLY A 23 10.18 -4.16 -3.19
CA GLY A 23 10.74 -4.68 -4.44
C GLY A 23 10.19 -3.98 -5.70
N VAL A 24 9.81 -2.71 -5.59
CA VAL A 24 9.23 -1.92 -6.70
C VAL A 24 10.11 -0.74 -7.06
N SER A 25 9.94 -0.20 -8.26
CA SER A 25 10.70 0.95 -8.72
C SER A 25 10.26 2.26 -8.04
N LYS A 26 11.16 3.28 -8.01
CA LYS A 26 10.80 4.63 -7.53
C LYS A 26 9.63 5.23 -8.32
N GLY A 27 9.61 5.01 -9.64
CA GLY A 27 8.51 5.48 -10.50
C GLY A 27 7.16 4.85 -10.13
N THR A 28 7.16 3.59 -9.69
CA THR A 28 5.95 2.92 -9.19
C THR A 28 5.43 3.60 -7.93
N ILE A 29 6.31 3.90 -6.96
CA ILE A 29 5.94 4.63 -5.73
C ILE A 29 5.41 6.02 -6.05
N SER A 30 6.08 6.77 -6.94
CA SER A 30 5.61 8.08 -7.41
C SER A 30 4.24 8.00 -8.10
N ASN A 31 3.99 6.95 -8.88
CA ASN A 31 2.69 6.74 -9.50
C ASN A 31 1.61 6.44 -8.45
N TRP A 32 1.91 5.63 -7.43
CA TRP A 32 0.97 5.36 -6.33
C TRP A 32 0.68 6.59 -5.48
N ARG A 33 1.65 7.51 -5.34
CA ARG A 33 1.43 8.83 -4.72
C ARG A 33 0.41 9.66 -5.51
N ALA A 34 0.53 9.68 -6.83
CA ALA A 34 -0.31 10.51 -7.69
C ALA A 34 -1.70 9.90 -7.92
N GLN A 35 -1.79 8.59 -8.11
CA GLN A 35 -3.00 7.89 -8.56
C GLN A 35 -3.61 6.97 -7.50
N GLY A 36 -2.94 6.77 -6.38
CA GLY A 36 -3.29 5.74 -5.40
C GLY A 36 -2.67 4.38 -5.71
N ILE A 37 -2.61 3.53 -4.70
CA ILE A 37 -2.12 2.15 -4.83
C ILE A 37 -3.21 1.30 -5.51
N PRO A 38 -2.93 0.58 -6.61
CA PRO A 38 -3.89 -0.30 -7.26
C PRO A 38 -4.45 -1.37 -6.31
N SER A 39 -5.73 -1.71 -6.44
CA SER A 39 -6.46 -2.64 -5.56
C SER A 39 -5.77 -4.00 -5.41
N GLU A 40 -5.24 -4.55 -6.50
CA GLU A 40 -4.47 -5.80 -6.51
C GLU A 40 -3.22 -5.68 -5.61
N LYS A 41 -2.48 -4.57 -5.72
CA LYS A 41 -1.30 -4.31 -4.89
C LYS A 41 -1.70 -4.08 -3.43
N GLN A 42 -2.83 -3.43 -3.17
CA GLN A 42 -3.33 -3.30 -1.80
C GLN A 42 -3.63 -4.67 -1.17
N ALA A 43 -4.22 -5.60 -1.91
CA ALA A 43 -4.47 -6.96 -1.43
C ALA A 43 -3.15 -7.72 -1.16
N MET A 44 -2.18 -7.65 -2.08
CA MET A 44 -0.86 -8.27 -1.87
C MET A 44 -0.12 -7.68 -0.66
N LEU A 45 -0.20 -6.36 -0.46
CA LEU A 45 0.41 -5.67 0.68
C LEU A 45 -0.31 -6.03 1.98
N GLN A 46 -1.64 -6.18 1.96
CA GLN A 46 -2.40 -6.61 3.14
C GLN A 46 -1.99 -8.02 3.60
N VAL A 47 -1.78 -8.96 2.68
CA VAL A 47 -1.28 -10.29 3.01
C VAL A 47 0.15 -10.23 3.56
N GLN A 48 1.04 -9.45 2.93
CA GLN A 48 2.43 -9.29 3.38
C GLN A 48 2.56 -8.60 4.74
N THR A 49 1.58 -7.79 5.12
CA THR A 49 1.54 -7.08 6.40
C THR A 49 0.73 -7.81 7.46
N GLU A 50 0.39 -9.08 7.23
CA GLU A 50 -0.41 -9.92 8.13
C GLU A 50 -1.73 -9.26 8.55
N GLY A 51 -2.32 -8.46 7.65
CA GLY A 51 -3.56 -7.73 7.90
C GLY A 51 -3.42 -6.46 8.75
N ARG A 52 -2.21 -6.07 9.17
CA ARG A 52 -1.97 -4.82 9.93
C ARG A 52 -2.22 -3.56 9.11
N LEU A 53 -2.02 -3.63 7.79
CA LEU A 53 -2.42 -2.60 6.85
C LEU A 53 -3.73 -3.02 6.17
N GLN A 54 -4.85 -2.49 6.66
CA GLN A 54 -6.13 -2.73 6.01
C GLN A 54 -6.16 -2.00 4.66
N ALA A 55 -6.30 -2.75 3.57
CA ALA A 55 -6.72 -2.19 2.30
C ALA A 55 -8.05 -1.48 2.54
N LYS A 56 -8.26 -0.31 1.92
CA LYS A 56 -9.61 0.26 1.88
C LYS A 56 -10.36 -0.52 0.80
N VAL A 57 -10.67 -1.77 1.09
CA VAL A 57 -11.68 -2.49 0.31
C VAL A 57 -12.99 -1.74 0.56
N PRO A 58 -13.69 -1.28 -0.49
CA PRO A 58 -15.09 -0.90 -0.31
C PRO A 58 -15.79 -2.12 0.31
N PRO A 59 -16.68 -1.95 1.30
CA PRO A 59 -17.39 -3.07 1.88
C PRO A 59 -18.19 -3.74 0.76
N LEU A 60 -17.76 -4.94 0.33
CA LEU A 60 -18.62 -5.82 -0.45
C LEU A 60 -19.65 -6.39 0.53
N GLY A 61 -20.89 -5.91 0.43
CA GLY A 61 -22.04 -6.47 1.14
C GLY A 61 -22.62 -5.53 2.19
N SER A 62 -23.31 -4.49 1.74
CA SER A 62 -24.52 -4.03 2.43
C SER A 62 -25.71 -4.43 1.56
N GLN A 63 -26.02 -5.73 1.56
CA GLN A 63 -27.34 -6.21 1.18
C GLN A 63 -28.03 -6.65 2.47
N THR A 64 -28.97 -5.82 2.93
CA THR A 64 -30.12 -6.20 3.75
C THR A 64 -31.28 -5.34 3.31
#